data_AF-A0A2E8D0R3-F1
#
_entry.id   AF-A0A2E8D0R3-F1
#
_cell.length_a   1.000
_cell.length_b   1.000
_cell.length_c   1.000
_cell.angle_alpha   90.00
_cell.angle_beta   90.00
_cell.angle_gamma   90.00
#
_symmetry.space_group_name_H-M   'P 1'
#
loop_
_entity.id
_entity.type
_entity.pdbx_description
1 polymer ?
#
loop_
_entity_poly.entity_id
_entity_poly.type
_entity_poly.pdbx_seq_one_letter_code
_entity_poly.pdbx_strand_id
1 'polypeptide(L)'
;MLTQQTATRHRLSMRPILLVLLLALPLAANSSAVEFDDRFVHPMFHDPELTPPGFKIVFYDNLRPVWFAALLDDDPELRRLAAGTIAVAHRKGMRGLEEAESVLVELLQREDSDPRIRRAAAKAIVEIDAKDAADVLAQHLRNADLEYAQVVEPALARWNYVPMVEQWLSRLQEPATGRVRLLLAFQCLAVVGEQTAREQLIETSLDPNELTTIRLAAARAASDIDRVNLMETSASLLSRGTLVDRLVGTTLLRRHSSEQAIKLLQRSAVDQAPTVAGLALRVLFEIDPKLVSDHAAQAVQHPDVNIRRVCAEALVVRGDARAIELLAPLLDDPHRGLRRYVSDQLAKLAASDELRKTVIAEASKVASTERWRGLEQALSILGRLDHEPSANRMLKLLHHERPEVGFAAAWALQEIALAEVLPEMLAYASDNCDNVLAGTVPHAGIDLQLAQLCQAFGKQRYAAAEPLMRKFVPKVPTAQSARSAAIWALGLLHENKAPQDLPAQLVQRLSDINPLMPEDDTVRRMSAITLARMQSNSALKTLRKFAEDRASYPALACIWAVEALTGEELPRAGPVNVADSVWFLAPIKLAEPVERADPSERANR
;
A
#
# COMPACT_ATOMS: atom_id res chain seq x y z
N MET A 1 54.28 -46.82 -49.75
CA MET A 1 54.31 -48.30 -49.74
C MET A 1 53.66 -48.76 -48.44
N LEU A 2 52.38 -49.14 -48.51
CA LEU A 2 51.90 -50.53 -48.37
C LEU A 2 52.03 -51.05 -46.92
N THR A 3 50.94 -51.01 -46.15
CA THR A 3 50.11 -52.17 -45.68
C THR A 3 50.79 -53.01 -44.59
N GLN A 4 50.17 -53.27 -43.44
CA GLN A 4 49.06 -54.24 -43.30
C GLN A 4 48.15 -53.99 -42.08
N GLN A 5 46.93 -54.53 -42.20
CA GLN A 5 45.75 -54.45 -41.33
C GLN A 5 45.75 -55.43 -40.14
N THR A 6 44.72 -55.24 -39.30
CA THR A 6 43.97 -56.19 -38.42
C THR A 6 44.32 -56.14 -36.93
N ALA A 7 43.40 -56.18 -35.97
CA ALA A 7 41.95 -55.92 -35.93
C ALA A 7 41.53 -55.77 -34.44
N THR A 8 40.70 -54.76 -34.16
CA THR A 8 39.61 -54.69 -33.17
C THR A 8 39.76 -55.30 -31.76
N ARG A 9 39.66 -54.44 -30.74
CA ARG A 9 38.53 -54.44 -29.77
C ARG A 9 38.53 -53.12 -28.97
N HIS A 10 37.45 -52.35 -29.14
CA HIS A 10 37.22 -51.06 -28.50
C HIS A 10 36.99 -51.18 -26.99
N ARG A 11 37.71 -50.39 -26.19
CA ARG A 11 37.24 -49.85 -24.91
C ARG A 11 37.26 -48.33 -25.01
N LEU A 12 36.08 -47.73 -25.16
CA LEU A 12 35.84 -46.30 -25.11
C LEU A 12 36.01 -45.81 -23.67
N SER A 13 37.10 -45.10 -23.41
CA SER A 13 37.24 -44.16 -22.31
C SER A 13 36.95 -42.77 -22.85
N MET A 14 35.68 -42.34 -22.84
CA MET A 14 35.31 -40.97 -23.19
C MET A 14 35.66 -40.02 -22.06
N ARG A 15 36.60 -39.11 -22.36
CA ARG A 15 36.76 -37.81 -21.70
C ARG A 15 35.45 -37.01 -21.84
N PRO A 16 35.05 -36.19 -20.86
CA PRO A 16 33.88 -35.35 -21.00
C PRO A 16 34.18 -34.25 -22.03
N ILE A 17 33.52 -34.34 -23.18
CA ILE A 17 33.39 -33.22 -24.11
C ILE A 17 32.46 -32.23 -23.41
N LEU A 18 32.98 -31.05 -23.09
CA LEU A 18 32.23 -29.90 -22.62
C LEU A 18 31.32 -29.45 -23.78
N LEU A 19 30.11 -30.04 -23.84
CA LEU A 19 29.07 -29.62 -24.76
C LEU A 19 28.54 -28.28 -24.24
N VAL A 20 28.96 -27.18 -24.88
CA VAL A 20 28.32 -25.87 -24.72
C VAL A 20 26.92 -25.99 -25.30
N LEU A 21 25.98 -26.39 -24.45
CA LEU A 21 24.54 -26.26 -24.69
C LEU A 21 24.22 -24.77 -24.66
N LEU A 22 24.25 -24.15 -25.84
CA LEU A 22 23.49 -22.94 -26.14
C LEU A 22 22.00 -23.31 -26.00
N LEU A 23 21.55 -23.37 -24.74
CA LEU A 23 20.14 -23.23 -24.41
C LEU A 23 19.74 -21.84 -24.92
N ALA A 24 19.02 -21.83 -26.03
CA ALA A 24 18.16 -20.73 -26.41
C ALA A 24 17.11 -20.58 -25.30
N LEU A 25 17.50 -19.94 -24.20
CA LEU A 25 16.58 -19.25 -23.32
C LEU A 25 15.78 -18.34 -24.24
N PRO A 26 14.43 -18.43 -24.26
CA PRO A 26 13.69 -17.31 -24.79
C PRO A 26 14.16 -16.13 -23.95
N LEU A 27 14.79 -15.14 -24.61
CA LEU A 27 14.77 -13.80 -24.06
C LEU A 27 13.28 -13.51 -23.85
N ALA A 28 12.79 -13.76 -22.64
CA ALA A 28 11.68 -13.01 -22.11
C ALA A 28 12.15 -11.58 -22.27
N ALA A 29 11.65 -10.92 -23.32
CA ALA A 29 11.72 -9.49 -23.39
C ALA A 29 11.23 -9.03 -22.02
N ASN A 30 12.11 -8.41 -21.25
CA ASN A 30 11.72 -7.55 -20.16
C ASN A 30 10.91 -6.40 -20.82
N SER A 31 9.69 -6.69 -21.26
CA SER A 31 8.65 -5.69 -21.35
C SER A 31 8.40 -5.36 -19.89
N SER A 32 8.93 -4.24 -19.42
CA SER A 32 8.42 -3.59 -18.22
C SER A 32 6.90 -3.57 -18.38
N ALA A 33 6.19 -4.43 -17.65
CA ALA A 33 4.73 -4.42 -17.65
C ALA A 33 4.32 -3.01 -17.24
N VAL A 34 3.62 -2.30 -18.12
CA VAL A 34 3.12 -0.96 -17.81
C VAL A 34 2.14 -1.13 -16.66
N GLU A 35 2.50 -0.64 -15.48
CA GLU A 35 1.66 -0.68 -14.30
C GLU A 35 0.67 0.49 -14.36
N PHE A 36 -0.57 0.17 -14.74
CA PHE A 36 -1.66 1.14 -14.78
C PHE A 36 -2.12 1.52 -13.38
N ASP A 37 -2.81 2.66 -13.29
CA ASP A 37 -3.37 3.15 -12.04
C ASP A 37 -4.49 2.25 -11.53
N ASP A 38 -4.34 1.77 -10.29
CA ASP A 38 -5.31 0.93 -9.57
C ASP A 38 -6.65 1.64 -9.33
N ARG A 39 -6.66 2.97 -9.48
CA ARG A 39 -7.87 3.81 -9.45
C ARG A 39 -8.79 3.62 -10.65
N PHE A 40 -8.30 3.04 -11.75
CA PHE A 40 -9.09 2.76 -12.96
C PHE A 40 -9.74 1.38 -12.85
N VAL A 41 -10.88 1.34 -12.18
CA VAL A 41 -11.62 0.11 -11.90
C VAL A 41 -12.25 -0.46 -13.18
N HIS A 42 -12.37 -1.78 -13.25
CA HIS A 42 -13.12 -2.50 -14.28
C HIS A 42 -14.48 -2.95 -13.69
N PRO A 43 -15.62 -2.39 -14.12
CA PRO A 43 -16.96 -2.77 -13.65
C PRO A 43 -17.26 -4.27 -13.67
N MET A 44 -16.69 -5.01 -14.62
CA MET A 44 -16.91 -6.46 -14.75
C MET A 44 -16.55 -7.27 -13.51
N PHE A 45 -15.65 -6.75 -12.65
CA PHE A 45 -15.27 -7.44 -11.41
C PHE A 45 -16.21 -7.19 -10.23
N HIS A 46 -17.12 -6.22 -10.34
CA HIS A 46 -18.03 -5.77 -9.28
C HIS A 46 -19.51 -5.89 -9.64
N ASP A 47 -19.83 -6.36 -10.85
CA ASP A 47 -21.20 -6.57 -11.29
C ASP A 47 -21.32 -7.95 -11.97
N PRO A 48 -21.98 -8.94 -11.34
CA PRO A 48 -22.49 -8.90 -9.98
C PRO A 48 -21.35 -8.89 -8.95
N GLU A 49 -21.65 -8.35 -7.76
CA GLU A 49 -20.73 -8.43 -6.63
C GLU A 49 -20.66 -9.88 -6.15
N LEU A 50 -19.47 -10.49 -6.26
CA LEU A 50 -19.22 -11.85 -5.79
C LEU A 50 -18.43 -11.75 -4.49
N THR A 51 -19.03 -12.17 -3.38
CA THR A 51 -18.36 -12.16 -2.08
C THR A 51 -17.55 -13.45 -1.91
N PRO A 52 -16.20 -13.43 -2.06
CA PRO A 52 -15.41 -14.60 -1.72
C PRO A 52 -15.53 -14.89 -0.22
N PRO A 53 -15.31 -16.16 0.19
CA PRO A 53 -15.23 -16.47 1.61
C PRO A 53 -14.13 -15.61 2.24
N GLY A 54 -14.49 -14.88 3.30
CA GLY A 54 -13.51 -14.10 4.06
C GLY A 54 -12.44 -15.02 4.64
N PHE A 55 -11.22 -14.53 4.77
CA PHE A 55 -10.20 -15.26 5.53
C PHE A 55 -10.23 -14.75 6.96
N LYS A 56 -10.38 -15.68 7.92
CA LYS A 56 -10.24 -15.37 9.33
C LYS A 56 -8.92 -15.91 9.80
N ILE A 57 -7.98 -15.01 10.13
CA ILE A 57 -6.75 -15.41 10.81
C ILE A 57 -7.14 -15.81 12.22
N VAL A 58 -6.90 -17.06 12.58
CA VAL A 58 -7.21 -17.62 13.90
C VAL A 58 -5.95 -18.10 14.59
N PHE A 59 -5.95 -18.00 15.92
CA PHE A 59 -4.99 -18.70 16.77
C PHE A 59 -5.57 -20.05 17.19
N TYR A 60 -4.77 -20.91 17.80
CA TYR A 60 -5.25 -22.17 18.35
C TYR A 60 -5.00 -22.18 19.86
N ASP A 61 -5.98 -22.65 20.63
CA ASP A 61 -5.96 -22.58 22.10
C ASP A 61 -4.74 -23.27 22.70
N ASN A 62 -4.30 -24.36 22.08
CA ASN A 62 -3.18 -25.15 22.54
C ASN A 62 -1.80 -24.59 22.17
N LEU A 63 -1.72 -23.39 21.60
CA LEU A 63 -0.43 -22.69 21.41
C LEU A 63 0.12 -22.13 22.73
N ARG A 64 -0.72 -21.49 23.57
CA ARG A 64 -0.26 -20.87 24.82
C ARG A 64 0.39 -21.86 25.77
N PRO A 65 -0.21 -23.04 26.07
CA PRO A 65 0.39 -24.00 26.97
C PRO A 65 1.76 -24.50 26.48
N VAL A 66 1.94 -24.67 25.17
CA VAL A 66 3.22 -25.10 24.59
C VAL A 66 4.29 -24.02 24.76
N TRP A 67 3.94 -22.75 24.50
CA TRP A 67 4.90 -21.67 24.68
C TRP A 67 5.23 -21.41 26.14
N PHE A 68 4.24 -21.53 27.05
CA PHE A 68 4.47 -21.36 28.48
C PHE A 68 5.33 -22.49 29.05
N ALA A 69 5.11 -23.73 28.60
CA ALA A 69 6.00 -24.84 28.92
C ALA A 69 7.42 -24.60 28.39
N ALA A 70 7.57 -24.09 27.16
CA ALA A 70 8.87 -23.77 26.58
C ALA A 70 9.59 -22.60 27.29
N LEU A 71 8.86 -21.68 27.94
CA LEU A 71 9.47 -20.66 28.81
C LEU A 71 10.09 -21.26 30.08
N LEU A 72 9.58 -22.39 30.55
CA LEU A 72 10.04 -23.09 31.76
C LEU A 72 11.05 -24.20 31.46
N ASP A 73 11.35 -24.45 30.18
CA ASP A 73 12.25 -25.51 29.74
C ASP A 73 13.72 -25.19 30.06
N ASP A 74 14.54 -26.23 30.23
CA ASP A 74 15.97 -26.07 30.49
C ASP A 74 16.73 -25.55 29.26
N ASP A 75 16.24 -25.80 28.04
CA ASP A 75 16.88 -25.33 26.80
C ASP A 75 16.81 -23.78 26.68
N PRO A 76 17.96 -23.09 26.69
CA PRO A 76 18.00 -21.62 26.59
C PRO A 76 17.41 -21.08 25.28
N GLU A 77 17.53 -21.82 24.17
CA GLU A 77 17.04 -21.39 22.87
C GLU A 77 15.51 -21.54 22.78
N LEU A 78 14.95 -22.59 23.38
CA LEU A 78 13.49 -22.74 23.50
C LEU A 78 12.87 -21.58 24.28
N ARG A 79 13.45 -21.23 25.43
CA ARG A 79 13.00 -20.08 26.24
C ARG A 79 13.04 -18.78 25.46
N ARG A 80 14.16 -18.52 24.76
CA ARG A 80 14.35 -17.32 23.94
C ARG A 80 13.28 -17.20 22.85
N LEU A 81 13.06 -18.28 22.11
CA LEU A 81 12.14 -18.31 20.98
C LEU A 81 10.68 -18.28 21.45
N ALA A 82 10.35 -18.90 22.59
CA ALA A 82 9.03 -18.82 23.20
C ALA A 82 8.69 -17.38 23.63
N ALA A 83 9.60 -16.69 24.32
CA ALA A 83 9.39 -15.29 24.70
C ALA A 83 9.21 -14.38 23.46
N GLY A 84 10.05 -14.55 22.44
CA GLY A 84 9.91 -13.82 21.17
C GLY A 84 8.58 -14.10 20.46
N THR A 85 8.12 -15.36 20.50
CA THR A 85 6.85 -15.78 19.91
C THR A 85 5.66 -15.14 20.60
N ILE A 86 5.68 -15.06 21.94
CA ILE A 86 4.64 -14.39 22.73
C ILE A 86 4.51 -12.91 22.33
N ALA A 87 5.63 -12.19 22.19
CA ALA A 87 5.58 -10.80 21.75
C ALA A 87 4.93 -10.67 20.35
N VAL A 88 5.32 -11.50 19.40
CA VAL A 88 4.74 -11.48 18.04
C VAL A 88 3.26 -11.85 18.05
N ALA A 89 2.88 -12.89 18.79
CA ALA A 89 1.49 -13.33 18.91
C ALA A 89 0.61 -12.27 19.57
N HIS A 90 1.11 -11.62 20.63
CA HIS A 90 0.42 -10.49 21.24
C HIS A 90 0.26 -9.35 20.24
N ARG A 91 1.30 -8.93 19.52
CA ARG A 91 1.18 -7.91 18.45
C ARG A 91 0.16 -8.26 17.37
N LYS A 92 0.04 -9.55 17.08
CA LYS A 92 -0.93 -10.10 16.13
C LYS A 92 -2.33 -10.32 16.71
N GLY A 93 -2.66 -9.88 17.92
CA GLY A 93 -4.05 -9.97 18.40
C GLY A 93 -4.37 -11.17 19.29
N MET A 94 -3.39 -12.01 19.65
CA MET A 94 -3.66 -13.16 20.51
C MET A 94 -3.91 -12.70 21.95
N ARG A 95 -5.02 -13.16 22.54
CA ARG A 95 -5.44 -12.84 23.92
C ARG A 95 -4.85 -13.84 24.93
N GLY A 96 -4.78 -13.42 26.19
CA GLY A 96 -4.40 -14.30 27.31
C GLY A 96 -2.91 -14.65 27.34
N LEU A 97 -2.08 -13.80 26.73
CA LEU A 97 -0.62 -13.88 26.79
C LEU A 97 -0.04 -13.09 27.96
N GLU A 98 -0.86 -12.23 28.57
CA GLU A 98 -0.60 -11.51 29.81
C GLU A 98 -0.35 -12.50 30.97
N GLU A 99 -0.95 -13.70 30.91
CA GLU A 99 -0.70 -14.80 31.85
C GLU A 99 0.78 -15.24 31.90
N ALA A 100 1.58 -14.92 30.87
CA ALA A 100 3.01 -15.23 30.83
C ALA A 100 3.87 -14.29 31.71
N GLU A 101 3.31 -13.18 32.21
CA GLU A 101 4.06 -12.11 32.88
C GLU A 101 4.97 -12.64 33.99
N SER A 102 4.43 -13.44 34.92
CA SER A 102 5.21 -13.95 36.06
C SER A 102 6.41 -14.80 35.61
N VAL A 103 6.22 -15.64 34.59
CA VAL A 103 7.28 -16.52 34.06
C VAL A 103 8.31 -15.71 33.27
N LEU A 104 7.88 -14.69 32.52
CA LEU A 104 8.79 -13.80 31.81
C LEU A 104 9.64 -12.96 32.78
N VAL A 105 9.05 -12.52 33.89
CA VAL A 105 9.78 -11.83 34.97
C VAL A 105 10.79 -12.76 35.64
N GLU A 106 10.41 -14.01 35.92
CA GLU A 106 11.34 -15.01 36.44
C GLU A 106 12.54 -15.21 35.49
N LEU A 107 12.28 -15.35 34.18
CA LEU A 107 13.33 -15.49 33.17
C LEU A 107 14.31 -14.30 33.12
N LEU A 108 13.83 -13.08 33.39
CA LEU A 108 14.72 -11.92 33.51
C LEU A 108 15.66 -12.04 34.71
N GLN A 109 15.14 -12.50 35.85
CA GLN A 109 15.83 -12.53 37.13
C GLN A 109 16.83 -13.68 37.28
N ARG A 110 16.75 -14.72 36.45
CA ARG A 110 17.66 -15.87 36.48
C ARG A 110 19.12 -15.45 36.26
N GLU A 111 19.99 -15.81 37.22
CA GLU A 111 21.42 -15.46 37.21
C GLU A 111 22.17 -16.03 36.01
N ASP A 112 21.78 -17.22 35.53
CA ASP A 112 22.39 -17.96 34.43
C ASP A 112 21.84 -17.61 33.04
N SER A 113 20.90 -16.67 32.94
CA SER A 113 20.22 -16.37 31.68
C SER A 113 21.10 -15.59 30.70
N ASP A 114 21.25 -16.13 29.49
CA ASP A 114 21.88 -15.47 28.33
C ASP A 114 21.23 -14.08 28.07
N PRO A 115 22.00 -13.01 27.78
CA PRO A 115 21.48 -11.68 27.45
C PRO A 115 20.40 -11.67 26.36
N ARG A 116 20.49 -12.58 25.38
CA ARG A 116 19.50 -12.74 24.31
C ARG A 116 18.15 -13.22 24.83
N ILE A 117 18.14 -14.11 25.83
CA ILE A 117 16.92 -14.57 26.50
C ILE A 117 16.30 -13.42 27.28
N ARG A 118 17.10 -12.71 28.08
CA ARG A 118 16.60 -11.54 28.84
C ARG A 118 16.01 -10.49 27.92
N ARG A 119 16.65 -10.20 26.79
CA ARG A 119 16.12 -9.28 25.77
C ARG A 119 14.81 -9.76 25.17
N ALA A 120 14.67 -11.06 24.89
CA ALA A 120 13.42 -11.63 24.38
C ALA A 120 12.30 -11.54 25.42
N ALA A 121 12.59 -11.86 26.70
CA ALA A 121 11.65 -11.73 27.80
C ALA A 121 11.21 -10.27 28.02
N ALA A 122 12.15 -9.33 28.04
CA ALA A 122 11.82 -7.90 28.15
C ALA A 122 10.99 -7.39 26.98
N LYS A 123 11.29 -7.81 25.74
CA LYS A 123 10.45 -7.49 24.57
C LYS A 123 9.03 -8.01 24.74
N ALA A 124 8.86 -9.22 25.25
CA ALA A 124 7.54 -9.79 25.50
C ALA A 124 6.79 -9.01 26.58
N ILE A 125 7.42 -8.72 27.72
CA ILE A 125 6.85 -7.94 28.84
C ILE A 125 6.42 -6.54 28.37
N VAL A 126 7.26 -5.86 27.60
CA VAL A 126 6.94 -4.53 27.04
C VAL A 126 5.77 -4.61 26.05
N GLU A 127 5.71 -5.65 25.22
CA GLU A 127 4.66 -5.79 24.21
C GLU A 127 3.29 -6.17 24.81
N ILE A 128 3.26 -6.98 25.88
CA ILE A 128 2.03 -7.31 26.63
C ILE A 128 1.62 -6.19 27.60
N ASP A 129 2.34 -5.07 27.63
CA ASP A 129 2.10 -3.91 28.50
C ASP A 129 2.07 -4.25 30.00
N ALA A 130 2.93 -5.18 30.43
CA ALA A 130 3.07 -5.61 31.83
C ALA A 130 3.79 -4.55 32.68
N LYS A 131 3.04 -3.50 33.07
CA LYS A 131 3.54 -2.34 33.82
C LYS A 131 4.06 -2.70 35.22
N ASP A 132 3.53 -3.74 35.84
CA ASP A 132 3.95 -4.20 37.18
C ASP A 132 5.40 -4.75 37.16
N ALA A 133 5.91 -5.14 35.98
CA ALA A 133 7.30 -5.57 35.80
C ALA A 133 8.30 -4.40 35.65
N ALA A 134 7.86 -3.14 35.71
CA ALA A 134 8.72 -1.97 35.47
C ALA A 134 9.97 -1.92 36.38
N ASP A 135 9.80 -2.19 37.68
CA ASP A 135 10.90 -2.23 38.65
C ASP A 135 11.97 -3.25 38.26
N VAL A 136 11.56 -4.47 37.91
CA VAL A 136 12.47 -5.56 37.54
C VAL A 136 13.18 -5.24 36.24
N LEU A 137 12.45 -4.78 35.23
CA LEU A 137 13.03 -4.34 33.95
C LEU A 137 14.09 -3.26 34.16
N ALA A 138 13.82 -2.28 35.03
CA ALA A 138 14.74 -1.20 35.35
C ALA A 138 15.98 -1.67 36.12
N GLN A 139 15.83 -2.60 37.08
CA GLN A 139 16.96 -3.14 37.82
C GLN A 139 18.01 -3.80 36.91
N HIS A 140 17.56 -4.48 35.84
CA HIS A 140 18.44 -5.13 34.87
C HIS A 140 19.15 -4.16 33.92
N LEU A 141 18.66 -2.93 33.73
CA LEU A 141 19.30 -1.95 32.83
C LEU A 141 20.74 -1.61 33.22
N ARG A 142 21.08 -1.70 34.51
CA ARG A 142 22.42 -1.37 35.04
C ARG A 142 23.54 -2.19 34.39
N ASN A 143 23.27 -3.46 34.08
CA ASN A 143 24.25 -4.40 33.52
C ASN A 143 23.89 -4.86 32.10
N ALA A 144 22.84 -4.28 31.49
CA ALA A 144 22.32 -4.72 30.21
C ALA A 144 23.01 -4.07 29.01
N ASP A 145 22.98 -4.78 27.88
CA ASP A 145 23.43 -4.25 26.60
C ASP A 145 22.51 -3.14 26.04
N LEU A 146 22.99 -2.48 24.98
CA LEU A 146 22.28 -1.37 24.36
C LEU A 146 20.94 -1.80 23.75
N GLU A 147 20.86 -3.00 23.19
CA GLU A 147 19.64 -3.49 22.54
C GLU A 147 18.51 -3.73 23.55
N TYR A 148 18.84 -4.17 24.76
CA TYR A 148 17.89 -4.25 25.86
C TYR A 148 17.39 -2.85 26.25
N ALA A 149 18.29 -1.88 26.42
CA ALA A 149 17.93 -0.50 26.75
C ALA A 149 17.01 0.15 25.70
N GLN A 150 17.26 -0.10 24.42
CA GLN A 150 16.43 0.41 23.32
C GLN A 150 14.98 -0.10 23.34
N VAL A 151 14.73 -1.25 23.97
CA VAL A 151 13.38 -1.82 24.13
C VAL A 151 12.72 -1.29 25.40
N VAL A 152 13.46 -1.34 26.51
CA VAL A 152 12.91 -1.15 27.85
C VAL A 152 12.74 0.33 28.19
N GLU A 153 13.73 1.18 27.95
CA GLU A 153 13.68 2.57 28.41
C GLU A 153 12.53 3.37 27.79
N PRO A 154 12.25 3.27 26.47
CA PRO A 154 11.08 3.94 25.90
C PRO A 154 9.76 3.43 26.47
N ALA A 155 9.69 2.17 26.90
CA ALA A 155 8.51 1.61 27.56
C ALA A 155 8.35 2.20 28.96
N LEU A 156 9.43 2.20 29.76
CA LEU A 156 9.45 2.82 31.09
C LEU A 156 9.08 4.31 31.04
N ALA A 157 9.52 5.04 30.01
CA ALA A 157 9.12 6.42 29.78
C ALA A 157 7.61 6.55 29.51
N ARG A 158 7.04 5.72 28.63
CA ARG A 158 5.59 5.71 28.37
C ARG A 158 4.77 5.30 29.59
N TRP A 159 5.31 4.43 30.43
CA TRP A 159 4.70 4.03 31.70
C TRP A 159 4.90 5.04 32.82
N ASN A 160 5.57 6.18 32.55
CA ASN A 160 5.92 7.20 33.55
C ASN A 160 6.65 6.62 34.78
N TYR A 161 7.54 5.66 34.56
CA TYR A 161 8.32 5.05 35.63
C TYR A 161 9.39 6.00 36.15
N VAL A 162 9.04 6.74 37.22
CA VAL A 162 9.84 7.85 37.81
C VAL A 162 11.30 7.48 38.13
N PRO A 163 11.64 6.29 38.68
CA PRO A 163 13.02 6.00 39.07
C PRO A 163 14.05 5.99 37.93
N MET A 164 13.63 5.92 36.67
CA MET A 164 14.54 6.03 35.52
C MET A 164 14.88 7.47 35.13
N VAL A 165 14.10 8.46 35.57
CA VAL A 165 14.28 9.86 35.18
C VAL A 165 15.66 10.37 35.60
N GLU A 166 16.09 10.09 36.84
CA GLU A 166 17.42 10.46 37.33
C GLU A 166 18.56 9.84 36.51
N GLN A 167 18.39 8.59 36.05
CA GLN A 167 19.38 7.92 35.21
C GLN A 167 19.45 8.51 33.81
N TRP A 168 18.34 8.98 33.26
CA TRP A 168 18.36 9.70 31.98
C TRP A 168 19.02 11.06 32.13
N LEU A 169 18.72 11.79 33.22
CA LEU A 169 19.36 13.07 33.52
C LEU A 169 20.87 12.95 33.73
N SER A 170 21.33 11.91 34.43
CA SER A 170 22.78 11.73 34.66
C SER A 170 23.56 11.52 33.35
N ARG A 171 22.95 10.85 32.36
CA ARG A 171 23.57 10.62 31.04
C ARG A 171 23.77 11.89 30.23
N LEU A 172 22.97 12.92 30.47
CA LEU A 172 23.16 14.23 29.85
C LEU A 172 24.43 14.92 30.36
N GLN A 173 24.86 14.61 31.58
CA GLN A 173 26.01 15.24 32.25
C GLN A 173 27.31 14.45 32.13
N GLU A 174 27.23 13.15 31.78
CA GLU A 174 28.39 12.26 31.71
C GLU A 174 29.02 12.28 30.29
N PRO A 175 30.25 12.82 30.12
CA PRO A 175 30.88 12.97 28.80
C PRO A 175 31.18 11.63 28.12
N ALA A 176 31.27 10.54 28.89
CA ALA A 176 31.53 9.19 28.40
C ALA A 176 30.26 8.49 27.88
N THR A 177 29.08 9.11 27.98
CA THR A 177 27.82 8.52 27.53
C THR A 177 27.85 8.20 26.04
N GLY A 178 27.70 6.93 25.69
CA GLY A 178 27.64 6.51 24.29
C GLY A 178 26.45 7.12 23.54
N ARG A 179 26.68 7.57 22.31
CA ARG A 179 25.72 8.28 21.43
C ARG A 179 24.29 7.75 21.47
N VAL A 180 24.11 6.43 21.37
CA VAL A 180 22.75 5.84 21.32
C VAL A 180 22.03 5.94 22.68
N ARG A 181 22.76 5.79 23.79
CA ARG A 181 22.18 5.96 25.14
C ARG A 181 21.81 7.42 25.41
N LEU A 182 22.58 8.37 24.88
CA LEU A 182 22.27 9.79 24.95
C LEU A 182 20.98 10.12 24.18
N LEU A 183 20.86 9.62 22.94
CA LEU A 183 19.63 9.79 22.14
C LEU A 183 18.40 9.15 22.80
N LEU A 184 18.55 7.98 23.42
CA LEU A 184 17.48 7.35 24.21
C LEU A 184 17.07 8.22 25.40
N ALA A 185 18.04 8.77 26.14
CA ALA A 185 17.76 9.67 27.26
C ALA A 185 16.97 10.90 26.79
N PHE A 186 17.37 11.53 25.68
CA PHE A 186 16.63 12.67 25.10
C PHE A 186 15.18 12.30 24.78
N GLN A 187 14.97 11.16 24.12
CA GLN A 187 13.64 10.67 23.79
C GLN A 187 12.81 10.41 25.04
N CYS A 188 13.37 9.71 26.04
CA CYS A 188 12.64 9.34 27.25
C CYS A 188 12.28 10.57 28.09
N LEU A 189 13.21 11.51 28.28
CA LEU A 189 12.99 12.78 28.98
C LEU A 189 11.92 13.64 28.30
N ALA A 190 11.91 13.65 26.96
CA ALA A 190 10.86 14.34 26.21
C ALA A 190 9.48 13.68 26.36
N VAL A 191 9.41 12.35 26.39
CA VAL A 191 8.14 11.61 26.58
C VAL A 191 7.56 11.88 27.97
N VAL A 192 8.38 11.89 29.02
CA VAL A 192 7.91 12.18 30.39
C VAL A 192 7.71 13.67 30.65
N GLY A 193 8.23 14.55 29.79
CA GLY A 193 8.14 16.01 29.94
C GLY A 193 9.03 16.56 31.07
N GLU A 194 10.20 15.96 31.29
CA GLU A 194 11.09 16.30 32.41
C GLU A 194 11.74 17.68 32.25
N GLN A 195 11.34 18.64 33.09
CA GLN A 195 11.74 20.05 32.96
C GLN A 195 13.21 20.28 33.32
N THR A 196 13.79 19.49 34.23
CA THR A 196 15.20 19.66 34.64
C THR A 196 16.20 19.37 33.52
N ALA A 197 15.81 18.58 32.50
CA ALA A 197 16.66 18.29 31.34
C ALA A 197 16.78 19.46 30.36
N ARG A 198 15.87 20.44 30.44
CA ARG A 198 15.63 21.43 29.38
C ARG A 198 16.85 22.27 29.03
N GLU A 199 17.50 22.86 30.03
CA GLU A 199 18.65 23.75 29.82
C GLU A 199 19.79 23.00 29.12
N GLN A 200 20.13 21.81 29.61
CA GLN A 200 21.16 20.98 29.02
C GLN A 200 20.82 20.54 27.58
N LEU A 201 19.57 20.17 27.30
CA LEU A 201 19.13 19.82 25.95
C LEU A 201 19.25 21.02 24.98
N ILE A 202 18.95 22.22 25.45
CA ILE A 202 19.15 23.45 24.68
C ILE A 202 20.64 23.66 24.43
N GLU A 203 21.48 23.64 25.47
CA GLU A 203 22.94 23.80 25.34
C GLU A 203 23.55 22.80 24.34
N THR A 204 23.20 21.51 24.47
CA THR A 204 23.65 20.46 23.53
C THR A 204 23.17 20.72 22.11
N SER A 205 21.97 21.28 21.91
CA SER A 205 21.50 21.64 20.56
C SER A 205 22.30 22.80 19.95
N LEU A 206 22.83 23.68 20.79
CA LEU A 206 23.57 24.89 20.39
C LEU A 206 25.08 24.67 20.24
N ASP A 207 25.64 23.58 20.77
CA ASP A 207 27.07 23.31 20.66
C ASP A 207 27.48 23.03 19.19
N PRO A 208 28.30 23.89 18.56
CA PRO A 208 28.72 23.69 17.18
C PRO A 208 29.68 22.50 16.99
N ASN A 209 30.31 22.00 18.06
CA ASN A 209 31.20 20.84 18.02
C ASN A 209 30.45 19.52 18.14
N GLU A 210 29.18 19.56 18.51
CA GLU A 210 28.35 18.37 18.63
C GLU A 210 27.90 17.80 17.28
N LEU A 211 27.64 16.50 17.27
CA LEU A 211 27.17 15.82 16.07
C LEU A 211 25.80 16.36 15.65
N THR A 212 25.60 16.61 14.34
CA THR A 212 24.32 17.11 13.80
C THR A 212 23.11 16.30 14.27
N THR A 213 23.24 14.98 14.37
CA THR A 213 22.17 14.08 14.85
C THR A 213 21.84 14.29 16.33
N ILE A 214 22.86 14.51 17.17
CA ILE A 214 22.70 14.83 18.59
C ILE A 214 22.04 16.20 18.74
N ARG A 215 22.53 17.21 18.03
CA ARG A 215 22.00 18.58 18.09
C ARG A 215 20.52 18.65 17.73
N LEU A 216 20.12 18.00 16.64
CA LEU A 216 18.72 17.97 16.19
C LEU A 216 17.82 17.16 17.13
N ALA A 217 18.31 16.05 17.67
CA ALA A 217 17.57 15.26 18.63
C ALA A 217 17.37 16.01 19.96
N ALA A 218 18.40 16.69 20.45
CA ALA A 218 18.33 17.53 21.64
C ALA A 218 17.34 18.69 21.45
N ALA A 219 17.40 19.39 20.31
CA ALA A 219 16.43 20.44 19.96
C ALA A 219 15.00 19.91 19.91
N ARG A 220 14.79 18.74 19.31
CA ARG A 220 13.47 18.09 19.27
C ARG A 220 12.96 17.78 20.67
N ALA A 221 13.80 17.17 21.50
CA ALA A 221 13.45 16.83 22.88
C ALA A 221 13.14 18.08 23.70
N ALA A 222 13.96 19.13 23.61
CA ALA A 222 13.73 20.41 24.28
C ALA A 222 12.39 21.05 23.86
N SER A 223 12.05 21.02 22.57
CA SER A 223 10.79 21.57 22.04
C SER A 223 9.55 20.76 22.47
N ASP A 224 9.70 19.45 22.70
CA ASP A 224 8.61 18.58 23.15
C ASP A 224 8.34 18.69 24.67
N ILE A 225 9.32 19.13 25.47
CA ILE A 225 9.19 19.29 26.94
C ILE A 225 8.36 20.53 27.33
N ASP A 226 8.57 21.69 26.68
CA ASP A 226 7.79 22.92 26.95
C ASP A 226 7.89 23.96 25.82
N ARG A 227 6.91 24.89 25.78
CA ARG A 227 6.73 25.97 24.78
C ARG A 227 7.30 27.33 25.20
N VAL A 228 7.96 27.45 26.36
CA VAL A 228 8.38 28.76 26.87
C VAL A 228 9.86 29.04 26.55
N ASN A 229 10.15 30.28 26.12
CA ASN A 229 11.47 30.92 26.08
C ASN A 229 12.57 30.30 25.17
N LEU A 230 12.24 29.93 23.92
CA LEU A 230 13.22 29.54 22.88
C LEU A 230 13.32 30.55 21.72
N MET A 231 12.55 31.64 21.79
CA MET A 231 12.35 32.58 20.68
C MET A 231 13.63 33.33 20.28
N GLU A 232 14.37 33.87 21.25
CA GLU A 232 15.60 34.62 20.99
C GLU A 232 16.69 33.72 20.42
N THR A 233 16.88 32.55 21.03
CA THR A 233 17.79 31.51 20.58
C THR A 233 17.49 31.08 19.14
N SER A 234 16.24 30.72 18.84
CA SER A 234 15.82 30.36 17.49
C SER A 234 16.03 31.50 16.49
N ALA A 235 15.68 32.75 16.85
CA ALA A 235 15.88 33.89 15.97
C ALA A 235 17.36 34.11 15.61
N SER A 236 18.26 33.95 16.59
CA SER A 236 19.71 34.05 16.37
C SER A 236 20.21 32.98 15.40
N LEU A 237 19.87 31.71 15.65
CA LEU A 237 20.25 30.57 14.81
C LEU A 237 19.75 30.71 13.37
N LEU A 238 18.50 31.14 13.19
CA LEU A 238 17.89 31.29 11.87
C LEU A 238 18.53 32.40 11.03
N SER A 239 19.00 33.47 11.66
CA SER A 239 19.50 34.67 10.94
C SER A 239 20.97 34.60 10.56
N ARG A 240 21.81 33.93 11.36
CA ARG A 240 23.28 33.96 11.21
C ARG A 240 23.94 32.58 11.24
N GLY A 241 23.15 31.52 11.35
CA GLY A 241 23.65 30.16 11.53
C GLY A 241 24.00 29.41 10.24
N THR A 242 24.81 28.36 10.40
CA THR A 242 25.05 27.33 9.39
C THR A 242 23.75 26.59 9.02
N LEU A 243 23.80 25.71 8.00
CA LEU A 243 22.64 24.88 7.65
C LEU A 243 22.07 24.12 8.87
N VAL A 244 22.95 23.54 9.68
CA VAL A 244 22.55 22.78 10.88
C VAL A 244 21.94 23.70 11.92
N ASP A 245 22.53 24.87 12.16
CA ASP A 245 22.00 25.84 13.11
C ASP A 245 20.60 26.29 12.72
N ARG A 246 20.34 26.53 11.43
CA ARG A 246 19.00 26.90 10.96
C ARG A 246 18.00 25.75 11.13
N LEU A 247 18.39 24.50 10.87
CA LEU A 247 17.53 23.33 11.15
C LEU A 247 17.23 23.19 12.65
N VAL A 248 18.22 23.39 13.53
CA VAL A 248 18.04 23.41 14.98
C VAL A 248 17.07 24.53 15.38
N GLY A 249 17.30 25.75 14.88
CA GLY A 249 16.46 26.91 15.15
C GLY A 249 15.00 26.70 14.73
N THR A 250 14.75 26.11 13.55
CA THR A 250 13.41 25.73 13.09
C THR A 250 12.81 24.61 13.95
N THR A 251 13.61 23.60 14.33
CA THR A 251 13.14 22.46 15.15
C THR A 251 12.69 22.91 16.53
N LEU A 252 13.43 23.82 17.16
CA LEU A 252 13.09 24.40 18.46
C LEU A 252 11.71 25.09 18.42
N LEU A 253 11.31 25.65 17.27
CA LEU A 253 10.02 26.33 17.10
C LEU A 253 8.83 25.39 16.86
N ARG A 254 9.01 24.07 16.77
CA ARG A 254 7.96 23.13 16.32
C ARG A 254 6.67 23.18 17.17
N ARG A 255 6.77 23.45 18.47
CA ARG A 255 5.62 23.56 19.38
C ARG A 255 5.23 25.00 19.72
N HIS A 256 5.78 25.99 19.03
CA HIS A 256 5.53 27.41 19.28
C HIS A 256 4.59 28.03 18.24
N SER A 257 3.43 28.51 18.68
CA SER A 257 2.41 29.12 17.82
C SER A 257 2.25 30.64 18.03
N SER A 258 3.24 31.31 18.64
CA SER A 258 3.20 32.76 18.82
C SER A 258 3.37 33.49 17.48
N GLU A 259 2.83 34.72 17.37
CA GLU A 259 2.95 35.51 16.13
C GLU A 259 4.40 35.71 15.70
N GLN A 260 5.32 35.88 16.67
CA GLN A 260 6.74 36.01 16.39
C GLN A 260 7.36 34.69 15.89
N ALA A 261 6.96 33.54 16.45
CA ALA A 261 7.41 32.22 15.97
C ALA A 261 6.95 31.99 14.54
N ILE A 262 5.69 32.29 14.25
CA ILE A 262 5.11 32.21 12.91
C ILE A 262 5.90 33.10 11.93
N LYS A 263 6.20 34.35 12.29
CA LYS A 263 7.01 35.25 11.43
C LYS A 263 8.41 34.71 11.15
N LEU A 264 9.07 34.08 12.14
CA LEU A 264 10.37 33.45 11.94
C LEU A 264 10.27 32.23 11.01
N LEU A 265 9.28 31.36 11.24
CA LEU A 265 9.03 30.18 10.42
C LEU A 265 8.67 30.56 8.97
N GLN A 266 7.87 31.61 8.76
CA GLN A 266 7.57 32.13 7.42
C GLN A 266 8.83 32.61 6.69
N ARG A 267 9.77 33.27 7.38
CA ARG A 267 11.08 33.61 6.78
C ARG A 267 11.89 32.36 6.44
N SER A 268 11.87 31.34 7.31
CA SER A 268 12.55 30.06 7.07
C SER A 268 11.90 29.23 5.95
N ALA A 269 10.61 29.41 5.69
CA ALA A 269 9.88 28.71 4.62
C ALA A 269 10.39 29.04 3.21
N VAL A 270 11.15 30.13 3.06
CA VAL A 270 11.82 30.54 1.82
C VAL A 270 13.35 30.46 1.90
N ASP A 271 13.87 29.66 2.84
CA ASP A 271 15.32 29.40 2.95
C ASP A 271 15.87 28.80 1.65
N GLN A 272 17.10 29.17 1.31
CA GLN A 272 17.79 28.64 0.14
C GLN A 272 18.06 27.14 0.25
N ALA A 273 18.14 26.60 1.47
CA ALA A 273 18.25 25.17 1.73
C ALA A 273 16.85 24.52 1.77
N PRO A 274 16.53 23.60 0.82
CA PRO A 274 15.22 22.96 0.77
C PRO A 274 14.84 22.19 2.04
N THR A 275 15.82 21.66 2.77
CA THR A 275 15.57 20.95 4.04
C THR A 275 15.08 21.88 5.14
N VAL A 276 15.60 23.12 5.21
CA VAL A 276 15.14 24.13 6.17
C VAL A 276 13.76 24.65 5.77
N ALA A 277 13.59 25.00 4.49
CA ALA A 277 12.31 25.47 3.96
C ALA A 277 11.20 24.42 4.13
N GLY A 278 11.47 23.16 3.79
CA GLY A 278 10.52 22.05 3.95
C GLY A 278 10.16 21.77 5.41
N LEU A 279 11.15 21.83 6.33
CA LEU A 279 10.88 21.72 7.76
C LEU A 279 10.02 22.87 8.28
N ALA A 280 10.36 24.12 7.91
CA ALA A 280 9.61 25.30 8.34
C ALA A 280 8.16 25.26 7.83
N LEU A 281 7.94 24.87 6.57
CA LEU A 281 6.60 24.66 6.01
C LEU A 281 5.83 23.56 6.74
N ARG A 282 6.51 22.45 7.10
CA ARG A 282 5.89 21.36 7.86
C ARG A 282 5.48 21.83 9.27
N VAL A 283 6.33 22.60 9.95
CA VAL A 283 6.00 23.19 11.25
C VAL A 283 4.83 24.18 11.13
N LEU A 284 4.83 25.06 10.13
CA LEU A 284 3.71 25.98 9.88
C LEU A 284 2.41 25.21 9.66
N PHE A 285 2.45 24.13 8.87
CA PHE A 285 1.31 23.25 8.64
C PHE A 285 0.79 22.58 9.92
N GLU A 286 1.69 22.12 10.80
CA GLU A 286 1.34 21.53 12.10
C GLU A 286 0.71 22.54 13.06
N ILE A 287 1.08 23.83 12.97
CA ILE A 287 0.48 24.92 13.75
C ILE A 287 -0.91 25.27 13.20
N ASP A 288 -0.98 25.63 11.92
CA ASP A 288 -2.22 25.88 11.18
C ASP A 288 -1.92 25.79 9.67
N PRO A 289 -2.55 24.86 8.93
CA PRO A 289 -2.38 24.72 7.48
C PRO A 289 -2.55 26.02 6.69
N LYS A 290 -3.36 26.96 7.16
CA LYS A 290 -3.56 28.26 6.50
C LYS A 290 -2.29 29.09 6.42
N LEU A 291 -1.36 28.95 7.37
CA LEU A 291 -0.10 29.71 7.42
C LEU A 291 0.87 29.38 6.27
N VAL A 292 0.68 28.23 5.63
CA VAL A 292 1.46 27.83 4.44
C VAL A 292 0.98 28.56 3.19
N SER A 293 -0.28 29.02 3.16
CA SER A 293 -0.94 29.53 1.96
C SER A 293 -0.23 30.73 1.32
N ASP A 294 0.38 31.59 2.11
CA ASP A 294 1.09 32.78 1.61
C ASP A 294 2.33 32.41 0.78
N HIS A 295 2.88 31.22 1.01
CA HIS A 295 4.04 30.69 0.29
C HIS A 295 3.64 29.77 -0.85
N ALA A 296 2.35 29.49 -1.02
CA ALA A 296 1.89 28.40 -1.86
C ALA A 296 2.31 28.56 -3.33
N ALA A 297 2.19 29.77 -3.88
CA ALA A 297 2.53 30.03 -5.29
C ALA A 297 4.00 29.71 -5.62
N GLN A 298 4.93 29.97 -4.71
CA GLN A 298 6.34 29.62 -4.88
C GLN A 298 6.57 28.14 -4.56
N ALA A 299 5.96 27.63 -3.49
CA ALA A 299 6.16 26.27 -3.02
C ALA A 299 5.68 25.21 -4.00
N VAL A 300 4.58 25.44 -4.75
CA VAL A 300 4.09 24.50 -5.78
C VAL A 300 5.05 24.34 -6.97
N GLN A 301 5.95 25.30 -7.20
CA GLN A 301 6.94 25.24 -8.29
C GLN A 301 8.33 24.81 -7.82
N HIS A 302 8.48 24.54 -6.52
CA HIS A 302 9.78 24.24 -5.93
C HIS A 302 10.35 22.91 -6.45
N PRO A 303 11.66 22.76 -6.71
CA PRO A 303 12.25 21.51 -7.23
C PRO A 303 12.12 20.32 -6.26
N ASP A 304 12.15 20.55 -4.95
CA ASP A 304 11.96 19.53 -3.92
C ASP A 304 10.49 19.12 -3.78
N VAL A 305 10.22 17.82 -3.95
CA VAL A 305 8.88 17.22 -3.84
C VAL A 305 8.26 17.36 -2.45
N ASN A 306 9.06 17.36 -1.38
CA ASN A 306 8.54 17.46 -0.02
C ASN A 306 7.95 18.84 0.24
N ILE A 307 8.55 19.89 -0.31
CA ILE A 307 8.02 21.26 -0.27
C ILE A 307 6.70 21.34 -1.04
N ARG A 308 6.68 20.82 -2.28
CA ARG A 308 5.44 20.78 -3.08
C ARG A 308 4.33 19.99 -2.39
N ARG A 309 4.67 18.89 -1.73
CA ARG A 309 3.72 18.04 -0.99
C ARG A 309 3.12 18.74 0.23
N VAL A 310 3.93 19.36 1.09
CA VAL A 310 3.40 20.12 2.26
C VAL A 310 2.48 21.25 1.78
N CYS A 311 2.87 21.93 0.70
CA CYS A 311 2.05 22.96 0.09
C CYS A 311 0.71 22.39 -0.43
N ALA A 312 0.75 21.28 -1.16
CA ALA A 312 -0.46 20.63 -1.66
C ALA A 312 -1.39 20.22 -0.51
N GLU A 313 -0.85 19.65 0.57
CA GLU A 313 -1.62 19.30 1.77
C GLU A 313 -2.31 20.53 2.38
N ALA A 314 -1.60 21.66 2.49
CA ALA A 314 -2.17 22.91 2.99
C ALA A 314 -3.28 23.46 2.08
N LEU A 315 -3.06 23.45 0.76
CA LEU A 315 -4.04 23.93 -0.23
C LEU A 315 -5.30 23.07 -0.24
N VAL A 316 -5.17 21.75 -0.07
CA VAL A 316 -6.32 20.85 0.06
C VAL A 316 -7.15 21.17 1.30
N VAL A 317 -6.50 21.42 2.45
CA VAL A 317 -7.21 21.83 3.68
C VAL A 317 -7.89 23.18 3.51
N ARG A 318 -7.27 24.12 2.79
CA ARG A 318 -7.86 25.42 2.50
C ARG A 318 -9.13 25.30 1.64
N GLY A 319 -9.10 24.45 0.61
CA GLY A 319 -10.31 24.00 -0.10
C GLY A 319 -11.14 25.09 -0.77
N ASP A 320 -10.54 26.19 -1.23
CA ASP A 320 -11.22 27.24 -1.99
C ASP A 320 -10.84 27.24 -3.47
N ALA A 321 -11.51 28.07 -4.29
CA ALA A 321 -11.26 28.14 -5.73
C ALA A 321 -9.79 28.49 -6.05
N ARG A 322 -9.18 29.39 -5.27
CA ARG A 322 -7.78 29.78 -5.44
C ARG A 322 -6.83 28.62 -5.14
N ALA A 323 -7.14 27.80 -4.13
CA ALA A 323 -6.35 26.63 -3.83
C ALA A 323 -6.41 25.59 -4.95
N ILE A 324 -7.57 25.40 -5.58
CA ILE A 324 -7.73 24.52 -6.75
C ILE A 324 -6.86 24.97 -7.92
N GLU A 325 -6.85 26.28 -8.23
CA GLU A 325 -5.98 26.83 -9.28
C GLU A 325 -4.49 26.57 -9.03
N LEU A 326 -4.05 26.62 -7.76
CA LEU A 326 -2.66 26.36 -7.37
C LEU A 326 -2.32 24.87 -7.35
N LEU A 327 -3.30 24.00 -7.08
CA LEU A 327 -3.14 22.55 -7.10
C LEU A 327 -3.08 22.00 -8.53
N ALA A 328 -3.86 22.55 -9.47
CA ALA A 328 -4.00 22.00 -10.81
C ALA A 328 -2.68 21.77 -11.58
N PRO A 329 -1.66 22.66 -11.52
CA PRO A 329 -0.35 22.39 -12.13
C PRO A 329 0.35 21.13 -11.60
N LEU A 330 0.08 20.72 -10.36
CA LEU A 330 0.67 19.51 -9.75
C LEU A 330 0.05 18.21 -10.29
N LEU A 331 -1.00 18.28 -11.11
CA LEU A 331 -1.49 17.11 -11.86
C LEU A 331 -0.44 16.61 -12.87
N ASP A 332 0.47 17.48 -13.32
CA ASP A 332 1.58 17.15 -14.22
C ASP A 332 2.91 16.91 -13.47
N ASP A 333 2.88 16.76 -12.14
CA ASP A 333 4.08 16.63 -11.32
C ASP A 333 4.94 15.40 -11.70
N PRO A 334 6.28 15.52 -11.78
CA PRO A 334 7.15 14.37 -12.06
C PRO A 334 7.01 13.24 -11.02
N HIS A 335 6.68 13.55 -9.77
CA HIS A 335 6.54 12.58 -8.69
C HIS A 335 5.14 11.93 -8.66
N ARG A 336 5.08 10.61 -8.91
CA ARG A 336 3.81 9.83 -9.05
C ARG A 336 2.90 9.95 -7.85
N GLY A 337 3.46 9.81 -6.65
CA GLY A 337 2.67 9.90 -5.42
C GLY A 337 2.03 11.28 -5.23
N LEU A 338 2.66 12.36 -5.70
CA LEU A 338 2.15 13.71 -5.50
C LEU A 338 1.02 14.02 -6.50
N ARG A 339 1.21 13.75 -7.79
CA ARG A 339 0.15 13.97 -8.79
C ARG A 339 -1.10 13.13 -8.52
N ARG A 340 -0.96 11.89 -8.04
CA ARG A 340 -2.08 11.04 -7.61
C ARG A 340 -2.80 11.62 -6.41
N TYR A 341 -2.05 12.00 -5.37
CA TYR A 341 -2.61 12.66 -4.20
C TYR A 341 -3.43 13.89 -4.60
N VAL A 342 -2.87 14.77 -5.43
CA VAL A 342 -3.58 15.97 -5.89
C VAL A 342 -4.82 15.63 -6.70
N SER A 343 -4.74 14.68 -7.63
CA SER A 343 -5.89 14.20 -8.42
C SER A 343 -7.03 13.69 -7.55
N ASP A 344 -6.73 12.86 -6.55
CA ASP A 344 -7.74 12.32 -5.63
C ASP A 344 -8.35 13.40 -4.73
N GLN A 345 -7.54 14.35 -4.26
CA GLN A 345 -8.04 15.45 -3.43
C GLN A 345 -8.88 16.44 -4.22
N LEU A 346 -8.51 16.77 -5.48
CA LEU A 346 -9.35 17.60 -6.35
C LEU A 346 -10.70 16.93 -6.64
N ALA A 347 -10.71 15.62 -6.89
CA ALA A 347 -11.96 14.87 -7.06
C ALA A 347 -12.84 14.91 -5.78
N LYS A 348 -12.23 14.85 -4.58
CA LYS A 348 -12.95 14.99 -3.30
C LYS A 348 -13.49 16.40 -3.08
N LEU A 349 -12.71 17.45 -3.40
CA LEU A 349 -13.15 18.84 -3.29
C LEU A 349 -14.34 19.15 -4.22
N ALA A 350 -14.42 18.45 -5.36
CA ALA A 350 -15.54 18.54 -6.30
C ALA A 350 -16.86 17.90 -5.79
N ALA A 351 -16.90 17.38 -4.56
CA ALA A 351 -18.16 17.04 -3.88
C ALA A 351 -18.99 18.28 -3.51
N SER A 352 -18.38 19.47 -3.45
CA SER A 352 -19.08 20.76 -3.37
C SER A 352 -19.42 21.25 -4.77
N ASP A 353 -20.69 21.61 -5.03
CA ASP A 353 -21.15 22.14 -6.33
C ASP A 353 -20.41 23.42 -6.75
N GLU A 354 -20.07 24.27 -5.78
CA GLU A 354 -19.32 25.51 -6.03
C GLU A 354 -17.91 25.20 -6.54
N LEU A 355 -17.21 24.29 -5.85
CA LEU A 355 -15.84 23.92 -6.18
C LEU A 355 -15.77 22.99 -7.40
N ARG A 356 -16.80 22.18 -7.64
CA ARG A 356 -16.90 21.25 -8.76
C ARG A 356 -16.66 21.97 -10.09
N LYS A 357 -17.27 23.14 -10.29
CA LYS A 357 -17.09 23.95 -11.50
C LYS A 357 -15.64 24.36 -11.70
N THR A 358 -14.97 24.80 -10.63
CA THR A 358 -13.56 25.19 -10.66
C THR A 358 -12.65 23.99 -10.94
N VAL A 359 -12.90 22.84 -10.29
CA VAL A 359 -12.14 21.61 -10.54
C VAL A 359 -12.27 21.16 -11.99
N ILE A 360 -13.49 21.15 -12.54
CA ILE A 360 -13.73 20.83 -13.95
C ILE A 360 -12.99 21.82 -14.86
N ALA A 361 -13.09 23.12 -14.60
CA ALA A 361 -12.42 24.14 -15.41
C ALA A 361 -10.89 23.95 -15.43
N GLU A 362 -10.27 23.72 -14.27
CA GLU A 362 -8.82 23.51 -14.18
C GLU A 362 -8.38 22.16 -14.77
N ALA A 363 -9.12 21.08 -14.53
CA ALA A 363 -8.83 19.78 -15.13
C ALA A 363 -8.95 19.83 -16.66
N SER A 364 -9.96 20.53 -17.20
CA SER A 364 -10.13 20.74 -18.64
C SER A 364 -8.99 21.56 -19.25
N LYS A 365 -8.44 22.56 -18.54
CA LYS A 365 -7.23 23.28 -18.97
C LYS A 365 -6.05 22.32 -19.08
N VAL A 366 -5.84 21.45 -18.09
CA VAL A 366 -4.77 20.44 -18.12
C VAL A 366 -4.98 19.42 -19.25
N ALA A 367 -6.22 18.96 -19.46
CA ALA A 367 -6.60 18.03 -20.53
C ALA A 367 -6.39 18.60 -21.96
N SER A 368 -6.32 19.93 -22.07
CA SER A 368 -6.05 20.65 -23.32
C SER A 368 -4.55 20.79 -23.64
N THR A 369 -3.67 20.35 -22.73
CA THR A 369 -2.22 20.30 -22.97
C THR A 369 -1.79 18.98 -23.61
N GLU A 370 -0.52 18.85 -23.98
CA GLU A 370 0.09 17.60 -24.50
C GLU A 370 1.03 16.94 -23.47
N ARG A 371 0.90 17.29 -22.19
CA ARG A 371 1.77 16.74 -21.14
C ARG A 371 1.16 15.48 -20.56
N TRP A 372 1.75 14.33 -20.88
CA TRP A 372 1.15 13.02 -20.62
C TRP A 372 0.78 12.77 -19.14
N ARG A 373 1.56 13.30 -18.18
CA ARG A 373 1.27 13.12 -16.74
C ARG A 373 0.00 13.88 -16.37
N GLY A 374 -0.06 15.15 -16.76
CA GLY A 374 -1.26 15.98 -16.60
C GLY A 374 -2.47 15.38 -17.30
N LEU A 375 -2.32 14.89 -18.53
CA LEU A 375 -3.39 14.26 -19.30
C LEU A 375 -4.00 13.05 -18.57
N GLU A 376 -3.18 12.09 -18.13
CA GLU A 376 -3.63 10.92 -17.36
C GLU A 376 -4.48 11.34 -16.14
N GLN A 377 -3.98 12.30 -15.36
CA GLN A 377 -4.65 12.73 -14.13
C GLN A 377 -5.91 13.57 -14.41
N ALA A 378 -5.89 14.42 -15.44
CA ALA A 378 -7.04 15.21 -15.84
C ALA A 378 -8.17 14.32 -16.36
N LEU A 379 -7.86 13.31 -17.18
CA LEU A 379 -8.83 12.33 -17.66
C LEU A 379 -9.46 11.54 -16.51
N SER A 380 -8.67 11.15 -15.51
CA SER A 380 -9.19 10.53 -14.30
C SER A 380 -10.22 11.42 -13.58
N ILE A 381 -9.92 12.71 -13.39
CA ILE A 381 -10.84 13.65 -12.73
C ILE A 381 -12.10 13.86 -13.59
N LEU A 382 -11.93 14.16 -14.87
CA LEU A 382 -13.05 14.48 -15.78
C LEU A 382 -13.99 13.28 -15.99
N GLY A 383 -13.45 12.05 -16.00
CA GLY A 383 -14.25 10.83 -16.00
C GLY A 383 -15.06 10.67 -14.72
N ARG A 384 -14.44 10.82 -13.54
CA ARG A 384 -15.13 10.74 -12.23
C ARG A 384 -16.22 11.81 -12.05
N LEU A 385 -15.99 12.98 -12.63
CA LEU A 385 -16.91 14.11 -12.56
C LEU A 385 -17.90 14.14 -13.73
N ASP A 386 -17.97 13.06 -14.51
CA ASP A 386 -18.94 12.89 -15.60
C ASP A 386 -19.01 14.11 -16.53
N HIS A 387 -17.85 14.58 -16.97
CA HIS A 387 -17.77 15.79 -17.78
C HIS A 387 -17.86 15.48 -19.28
N GLU A 388 -19.10 15.24 -19.76
CA GLU A 388 -19.41 14.91 -21.16
C GLU A 388 -18.74 15.80 -22.23
N PRO A 389 -18.61 17.15 -22.08
CA PRO A 389 -17.95 17.99 -23.08
C PRO A 389 -16.50 17.61 -23.40
N SER A 390 -15.83 16.83 -22.52
CA SER A 390 -14.48 16.35 -22.76
C SER A 390 -14.40 15.08 -23.61
N ALA A 391 -15.51 14.40 -23.90
CA ALA A 391 -15.52 13.10 -24.56
C ALA A 391 -14.78 13.10 -25.92
N ASN A 392 -14.94 14.15 -26.73
CA ASN A 392 -14.22 14.29 -28.01
C ASN A 392 -12.69 14.40 -27.84
N ARG A 393 -12.22 15.00 -26.74
CA ARG A 393 -10.78 15.01 -26.43
C ARG A 393 -10.33 13.63 -25.99
N MET A 394 -11.13 12.91 -25.20
CA MET A 394 -10.84 11.55 -24.76
C MET A 394 -10.73 10.59 -25.96
N LEU A 395 -11.64 10.68 -26.93
CA LEU A 395 -11.57 9.91 -28.19
C LEU A 395 -10.24 10.09 -28.90
N LYS A 396 -9.80 11.34 -29.08
CA LYS A 396 -8.48 11.63 -29.69
C LYS A 396 -7.33 11.02 -28.88
N LEU A 397 -7.44 11.05 -27.56
CA LEU A 397 -6.41 10.53 -26.65
C LEU A 397 -6.38 9.00 -26.56
N LEU A 398 -7.36 8.27 -27.11
CA LEU A 398 -7.26 6.81 -27.27
C LEU A 398 -6.06 6.40 -28.13
N HIS A 399 -5.61 7.27 -29.06
CA HIS A 399 -4.48 7.05 -29.94
C HIS A 399 -3.14 7.58 -29.39
N HIS A 400 -3.11 8.03 -28.13
CA HIS A 400 -1.92 8.64 -27.57
C HIS A 400 -0.76 7.62 -27.43
N GLU A 401 0.47 8.03 -27.77
CA GLU A 401 1.64 7.14 -27.77
C GLU A 401 1.97 6.55 -26.38
N ARG A 402 1.59 7.28 -25.33
CA ARG A 402 1.74 6.87 -23.94
C ARG A 402 0.53 6.03 -23.52
N PRO A 403 0.73 4.75 -23.16
CA PRO A 403 -0.36 3.85 -22.84
C PRO A 403 -1.17 4.30 -21.62
N GLU A 404 -0.55 4.99 -20.66
CA GLU A 404 -1.24 5.52 -19.47
C GLU A 404 -2.35 6.51 -19.85
N VAL A 405 -2.11 7.33 -20.88
CA VAL A 405 -3.08 8.31 -21.38
C VAL A 405 -4.20 7.62 -22.16
N GLY A 406 -3.86 6.69 -23.07
CA GLY A 406 -4.85 5.94 -23.84
C GLY A 406 -5.77 5.09 -22.95
N PHE A 407 -5.21 4.46 -21.92
CA PHE A 407 -5.99 3.70 -20.94
C PHE A 407 -6.89 4.61 -20.09
N ALA A 408 -6.36 5.74 -19.57
CA ALA A 408 -7.17 6.71 -18.83
C ALA A 408 -8.30 7.29 -19.68
N ALA A 409 -8.07 7.49 -20.99
CA ALA A 409 -9.09 7.96 -21.92
C ALA A 409 -10.21 6.92 -22.12
N ALA A 410 -9.86 5.65 -22.32
CA ALA A 410 -10.85 4.58 -22.45
C ALA A 410 -11.66 4.38 -21.17
N TRP A 411 -11.00 4.44 -20.00
CA TRP A 411 -11.67 4.42 -18.70
C TRP A 411 -12.62 5.62 -18.54
N ALA A 412 -12.17 6.84 -18.83
CA ALA A 412 -13.00 8.03 -18.70
C ALA A 412 -14.21 8.03 -19.65
N LEU A 413 -14.07 7.52 -20.88
CA LEU A 413 -15.18 7.30 -21.80
C LEU A 413 -16.19 6.26 -21.27
N GLN A 414 -15.69 5.21 -20.61
CA GLN A 414 -16.53 4.20 -19.96
C GLN A 414 -17.28 4.74 -18.73
N GLU A 415 -16.70 5.70 -18.01
CA GLU A 415 -17.34 6.37 -16.88
C GLU A 415 -18.41 7.37 -17.32
N ILE A 416 -18.08 8.27 -18.26
CA ILE A 416 -19.01 9.27 -18.78
C ILE A 416 -20.21 8.61 -19.47
N ALA A 417 -19.98 7.49 -20.16
CA ALA A 417 -21.05 6.73 -20.80
C ALA A 417 -21.94 7.55 -21.76
N LEU A 418 -21.31 8.45 -22.54
CA LEU A 418 -21.98 9.25 -23.56
C LEU A 418 -22.24 8.42 -24.83
N ALA A 419 -23.48 8.44 -25.33
CA ALA A 419 -23.89 7.59 -26.44
C ALA A 419 -23.31 8.04 -27.79
N GLU A 420 -23.12 9.35 -27.95
CA GLU A 420 -22.69 10.02 -29.18
C GLU A 420 -21.29 9.59 -29.62
N VAL A 421 -20.44 9.17 -28.69
CA VAL A 421 -19.05 8.75 -28.95
C VAL A 421 -18.90 7.24 -29.21
N LEU A 422 -19.96 6.45 -29.00
CA LEU A 422 -19.95 5.00 -29.19
C LEU A 422 -19.55 4.54 -30.60
N PRO A 423 -19.98 5.19 -31.71
CA PRO A 423 -19.54 4.79 -33.04
C PRO A 423 -18.03 4.93 -33.25
N GLU A 424 -17.42 6.01 -32.75
CA GLU A 424 -15.98 6.23 -32.86
C GLU A 424 -15.19 5.29 -31.93
N MET A 425 -15.69 5.04 -30.71
CA MET A 425 -15.13 4.00 -29.83
C MET A 425 -15.12 2.63 -30.50
N LEU A 426 -16.22 2.27 -31.20
CA LEU A 426 -16.33 0.99 -31.91
C LEU A 426 -15.37 0.91 -33.09
N ALA A 427 -15.19 1.99 -33.84
CA ALA A 427 -14.21 2.05 -34.92
C ALA A 427 -12.79 1.80 -34.38
N TYR A 428 -12.38 2.53 -33.34
CA TYR A 428 -11.09 2.33 -32.68
C TYR A 428 -10.89 0.88 -32.20
N ALA A 429 -11.91 0.32 -31.53
CA ALA A 429 -11.84 -1.03 -31.00
C ALA A 429 -11.76 -2.08 -32.12
N SER A 430 -12.46 -1.86 -33.24
CA SER A 430 -12.44 -2.74 -34.41
C SER A 430 -11.08 -2.75 -35.10
N ASP A 431 -10.45 -1.59 -35.26
CA ASP A 431 -9.14 -1.45 -35.89
C ASP A 431 -8.03 -2.18 -35.12
N ASN A 432 -8.20 -2.36 -33.82
CA ASN A 432 -7.22 -3.01 -32.94
C ASN A 432 -7.55 -4.47 -32.60
N CYS A 433 -8.81 -4.90 -32.76
CA CYS A 433 -9.29 -6.20 -32.31
C CYS A 433 -8.51 -7.37 -32.90
N ASP A 434 -8.38 -7.41 -34.23
CA ASP A 434 -7.76 -8.56 -34.91
C ASP A 434 -6.25 -8.66 -34.59
N ASN A 435 -5.59 -7.51 -34.40
CA ASN A 435 -4.19 -7.46 -33.96
C ASN A 435 -4.03 -8.10 -32.57
N VAL A 436 -4.85 -7.69 -31.60
CA VAL A 436 -4.76 -8.17 -30.21
C VAL A 436 -5.12 -9.66 -30.10
N LEU A 437 -6.13 -10.12 -30.84
CA LEU A 437 -6.48 -11.54 -30.92
C LEU A 437 -5.38 -12.39 -31.56
N ALA A 438 -4.66 -11.84 -32.56
CA ALA A 438 -3.48 -12.48 -33.15
C ALA A 438 -2.22 -12.42 -32.26
N GLY A 439 -2.29 -11.75 -31.10
CA GLY A 439 -1.13 -11.56 -30.21
C GLY A 439 -0.17 -10.46 -30.67
N THR A 440 -0.57 -9.67 -31.67
CA THR A 440 0.14 -8.45 -32.06
C THR A 440 -0.25 -7.36 -31.08
N VAL A 441 0.74 -6.64 -30.56
CA VAL A 441 0.56 -5.58 -29.56
C VAL A 441 0.92 -4.24 -30.23
N PRO A 442 -0.04 -3.52 -30.85
CA PRO A 442 0.24 -2.23 -31.49
C PRO A 442 0.92 -1.23 -30.55
N HIS A 443 0.53 -1.26 -29.28
CA HIS A 443 1.19 -0.54 -28.18
C HIS A 443 0.88 -1.24 -26.85
N ALA A 444 1.67 -0.96 -25.82
CA ALA A 444 1.42 -1.50 -24.49
C ALA A 444 0.00 -1.12 -23.99
N GLY A 445 -0.62 -2.00 -23.21
CA GLY A 445 -1.93 -1.73 -22.60
C GLY A 445 -3.16 -1.81 -23.52
N ILE A 446 -2.99 -2.07 -24.82
CA ILE A 446 -4.14 -2.14 -25.75
C ILE A 446 -5.21 -3.16 -25.32
N ASP A 447 -4.82 -4.30 -24.74
CA ASP A 447 -5.77 -5.30 -24.21
C ASP A 447 -6.67 -4.70 -23.11
N LEU A 448 -6.07 -3.95 -22.18
CA LEU A 448 -6.80 -3.28 -21.10
C LEU A 448 -7.66 -2.13 -21.62
N GLN A 449 -7.18 -1.40 -22.63
CA GLN A 449 -7.95 -0.34 -23.28
C GLN A 449 -9.20 -0.90 -23.97
N LEU A 450 -9.05 -1.98 -24.76
CA LEU A 450 -10.17 -2.68 -25.37
C LEU A 450 -11.11 -3.28 -24.34
N ALA A 451 -10.60 -3.74 -23.20
CA ALA A 451 -11.43 -4.19 -22.08
C ALA A 451 -12.32 -3.07 -21.53
N GLN A 452 -11.81 -1.84 -21.38
CA GLN A 452 -12.63 -0.70 -20.96
C GLN A 452 -13.70 -0.35 -22.00
N LEU A 453 -13.36 -0.34 -23.28
CA LEU A 453 -14.32 -0.06 -24.35
C LEU A 453 -15.41 -1.14 -24.45
N CYS A 454 -15.06 -2.43 -24.34
CA CYS A 454 -16.03 -3.52 -24.31
C CYS A 454 -17.01 -3.39 -23.14
N GLN A 455 -16.51 -3.05 -21.94
CA GLN A 455 -17.37 -2.79 -20.79
C GLN A 455 -18.29 -1.58 -21.03
N ALA A 456 -17.80 -0.52 -21.67
CA ALA A 456 -18.61 0.64 -22.02
C ALA A 456 -19.75 0.27 -22.99
N PHE A 457 -19.48 -0.55 -24.02
CA PHE A 457 -20.50 -1.05 -24.94
C PHE A 457 -21.56 -1.89 -24.21
N GLY A 458 -21.14 -2.75 -23.29
CA GLY A 458 -22.04 -3.55 -22.45
C GLY A 458 -22.94 -2.69 -21.57
N LYS A 459 -22.36 -1.76 -20.80
CA LYS A 459 -23.09 -0.85 -19.90
C LYS A 459 -24.14 -0.01 -20.64
N GLN A 460 -23.80 0.47 -21.84
CA GLN A 460 -24.71 1.26 -22.68
C GLN A 460 -25.57 0.41 -23.63
N ARG A 461 -25.48 -0.93 -23.56
CA ARG A 461 -26.21 -1.88 -24.41
C ARG A 461 -26.12 -1.56 -25.90
N TYR A 462 -24.92 -1.20 -26.36
CA TYR A 462 -24.68 -0.76 -27.73
C TYR A 462 -24.64 -1.95 -28.70
N ALA A 463 -25.79 -2.28 -29.30
CA ALA A 463 -25.95 -3.47 -30.14
C ALA A 463 -24.99 -3.56 -31.34
N ALA A 464 -24.57 -2.43 -31.91
CA ALA A 464 -23.63 -2.43 -33.04
C ALA A 464 -22.24 -3.00 -32.69
N ALA A 465 -21.87 -3.05 -31.40
CA ALA A 465 -20.63 -3.65 -30.94
C ALA A 465 -20.70 -5.18 -30.74
N GLU A 466 -21.88 -5.80 -30.87
CA GLU A 466 -22.03 -7.27 -30.70
C GLU A 466 -21.07 -8.08 -31.59
N PRO A 467 -20.96 -7.81 -32.91
CA PRO A 467 -20.09 -8.60 -33.78
C PRO A 467 -18.61 -8.52 -33.36
N LEU A 468 -18.18 -7.35 -32.87
CA LEU A 468 -16.83 -7.16 -32.33
C LEU A 468 -16.64 -8.00 -31.06
N MET A 469 -17.54 -7.87 -30.08
CA MET A 469 -17.42 -8.58 -28.79
C MET A 469 -17.45 -10.10 -28.97
N ARG A 470 -18.21 -10.62 -29.95
CA ARG A 470 -18.23 -12.05 -30.28
C ARG A 470 -16.89 -12.59 -30.75
N LYS A 471 -16.03 -11.78 -31.39
CA LYS A 471 -14.68 -12.22 -31.81
C LYS A 471 -13.79 -12.63 -30.62
N PHE A 472 -14.10 -12.16 -29.42
CA PHE A 472 -13.33 -12.46 -28.21
C PHE A 472 -13.80 -13.72 -27.44
N VAL A 473 -14.93 -14.32 -27.82
CA VAL A 473 -15.47 -15.53 -27.17
C VAL A 473 -14.62 -16.78 -27.40
N PRO A 474 -14.05 -17.04 -28.59
CA PRO A 474 -13.16 -18.18 -28.81
C PRO A 474 -11.92 -18.16 -27.93
N LYS A 475 -11.38 -19.34 -27.62
CA LYS A 475 -10.13 -19.47 -26.85
C LYS A 475 -8.93 -19.06 -27.69
N VAL A 476 -8.20 -18.08 -27.21
CA VAL A 476 -6.88 -17.66 -27.70
C VAL A 476 -5.96 -17.40 -26.51
N PRO A 477 -4.64 -17.59 -26.63
CA PRO A 477 -3.69 -17.41 -25.53
C PRO A 477 -3.45 -15.95 -25.15
N THR A 478 -4.01 -15.00 -25.90
CA THR A 478 -3.81 -13.55 -25.78
C THR A 478 -5.11 -12.86 -25.37
N ALA A 479 -5.06 -11.54 -25.18
CA ALA A 479 -6.25 -10.69 -25.02
C ALA A 479 -7.15 -11.02 -23.80
N GLN A 480 -6.60 -11.57 -22.71
CA GLN A 480 -7.41 -12.10 -21.60
C GLN A 480 -8.34 -11.04 -20.98
N SER A 481 -7.90 -9.78 -20.90
CA SER A 481 -8.69 -8.69 -20.32
C SER A 481 -9.85 -8.30 -21.23
N ALA A 482 -9.57 -8.07 -22.51
CA ALA A 482 -10.59 -7.74 -23.51
C ALA A 482 -11.58 -8.90 -23.70
N ARG A 483 -11.09 -10.15 -23.65
CA ARG A 483 -11.94 -11.35 -23.70
C ARG A 483 -12.91 -11.43 -22.54
N SER A 484 -12.41 -11.25 -21.33
CA SER A 484 -13.25 -11.24 -20.13
C SER A 484 -14.31 -10.13 -20.21
N ALA A 485 -13.89 -8.92 -20.56
CA ALA A 485 -14.76 -7.75 -20.68
C ALA A 485 -15.84 -7.91 -21.77
N ALA A 486 -15.47 -8.42 -22.94
CA ALA A 486 -16.39 -8.66 -24.04
C ALA A 486 -17.44 -9.73 -23.69
N ILE A 487 -17.02 -10.84 -23.07
CA ILE A 487 -17.94 -11.90 -22.62
C ILE A 487 -18.91 -11.34 -21.59
N TRP A 488 -18.42 -10.59 -20.60
CA TRP A 488 -19.25 -9.94 -19.59
C TRP A 488 -20.26 -8.95 -20.20
N ALA A 489 -19.80 -8.12 -21.14
CA ALA A 489 -20.60 -7.12 -21.83
C ALA A 489 -21.69 -7.75 -22.72
N LEU A 490 -21.42 -8.88 -23.37
CA LEU A 490 -22.43 -9.66 -24.10
C LEU A 490 -23.58 -10.10 -23.19
N GLY A 491 -23.31 -10.37 -21.90
CA GLY A 491 -24.34 -10.69 -20.92
C GLY A 491 -25.28 -9.52 -20.63
N LEU A 492 -24.76 -8.29 -20.57
CA LEU A 492 -25.60 -7.09 -20.44
C LEU A 492 -26.40 -6.81 -21.71
N LEU A 493 -25.81 -7.04 -22.88
CA LEU A 493 -26.46 -6.83 -24.16
C LEU A 493 -27.62 -7.82 -24.40
N HIS A 494 -27.40 -9.08 -24.05
CA HIS A 494 -28.34 -10.20 -24.25
C HIS A 494 -29.14 -10.55 -23.00
N GLU A 495 -29.33 -9.59 -22.10
CA GLU A 495 -30.07 -9.84 -20.86
C GLU A 495 -31.47 -10.39 -21.15
N ASN A 496 -31.81 -11.49 -20.48
CA ASN A 496 -33.04 -12.26 -20.65
C ASN A 496 -33.28 -12.84 -22.06
N LYS A 497 -32.27 -12.83 -22.95
CA LYS A 497 -32.39 -13.31 -24.33
C LYS A 497 -31.12 -14.05 -24.78
N ALA A 498 -31.09 -15.37 -24.62
CA ALA A 498 -29.98 -16.18 -25.10
C ALA A 498 -29.97 -16.32 -26.64
N PRO A 499 -28.93 -15.86 -27.37
CA PRO A 499 -28.72 -16.23 -28.76
C PRO A 499 -28.52 -17.74 -28.89
N GLN A 500 -28.91 -18.34 -30.01
CA GLN A 500 -28.91 -19.82 -30.14
C GLN A 500 -27.52 -20.46 -29.99
N ASP A 501 -26.47 -19.78 -30.43
CA ASP A 501 -25.10 -20.30 -30.53
C ASP A 501 -24.22 -19.96 -29.30
N LEU A 502 -24.47 -18.81 -28.67
CA LEU A 502 -23.59 -18.24 -27.66
C LEU A 502 -23.51 -19.06 -26.35
N PRO A 503 -24.62 -19.56 -25.77
CA PRO A 503 -24.56 -20.36 -24.54
C PRO A 503 -23.67 -21.59 -24.64
N ALA A 504 -23.70 -22.29 -25.78
CA ALA A 504 -22.87 -23.47 -25.99
C ALA A 504 -21.38 -23.13 -25.96
N GLN A 505 -20.99 -22.00 -26.56
CA GLN A 505 -19.62 -21.51 -26.55
C GLN A 505 -19.17 -21.10 -25.14
N LEU A 506 -20.03 -20.42 -24.37
CA LEU A 506 -19.71 -20.01 -23.00
C LEU A 506 -19.63 -21.20 -22.04
N VAL A 507 -20.46 -22.23 -22.22
CA VAL A 507 -20.33 -23.50 -21.50
C VAL A 507 -18.98 -24.15 -21.80
N GLN A 508 -18.52 -24.10 -23.05
CA GLN A 508 -17.20 -24.60 -23.42
C GLN A 508 -16.07 -23.83 -22.72
N ARG A 509 -16.17 -22.48 -22.67
CA ARG A 509 -15.21 -21.63 -21.95
C ARG A 509 -15.16 -21.94 -20.46
N LEU A 510 -16.33 -21.94 -19.80
CA LEU A 510 -16.45 -22.25 -18.37
C LEU A 510 -15.87 -23.63 -18.01
N SER A 511 -16.09 -24.62 -18.87
CA SER A 511 -15.72 -26.02 -18.64
C SER A 511 -14.28 -26.37 -18.98
N ASP A 512 -13.52 -25.45 -19.56
CA ASP A 512 -12.15 -25.71 -20.02
C ASP A 512 -11.14 -25.62 -18.86
N ILE A 513 -11.09 -26.71 -18.09
CA ILE A 513 -10.14 -26.96 -17.00
C ILE A 513 -8.96 -27.83 -17.45
N ASN A 514 -8.53 -27.70 -18.71
CA ASN A 514 -7.44 -28.50 -19.25
C ASN A 514 -6.18 -28.41 -18.35
N PRO A 515 -5.58 -29.53 -17.90
CA PRO A 515 -4.44 -29.49 -16.98
C PRO A 515 -3.17 -28.82 -17.50
N LEU A 516 -2.98 -28.75 -18.83
CA LEU A 516 -1.79 -28.19 -19.46
C LEU A 516 -1.97 -26.73 -19.86
N MET A 517 -3.13 -26.41 -20.42
CA MET A 517 -3.46 -25.06 -20.86
C MET A 517 -4.95 -24.81 -20.57
N PRO A 518 -5.32 -24.53 -19.31
CA PRO A 518 -6.70 -24.23 -18.96
C PRO A 518 -7.17 -22.93 -19.62
N GLU A 519 -8.47 -22.68 -19.65
CA GLU A 519 -8.96 -21.32 -19.94
C GLU A 519 -8.67 -20.38 -18.78
N ASP A 520 -8.56 -19.09 -19.07
CA ASP A 520 -8.38 -18.06 -18.05
C ASP A 520 -9.55 -18.03 -17.04
N ASP A 521 -9.23 -17.94 -15.75
CA ASP A 521 -10.25 -17.97 -14.69
C ASP A 521 -11.20 -16.76 -14.75
N THR A 522 -10.74 -15.60 -15.21
CA THR A 522 -11.62 -14.45 -15.42
C THR A 522 -12.57 -14.71 -16.59
N VAL A 523 -12.08 -15.27 -17.69
CA VAL A 523 -12.94 -15.69 -18.82
C VAL A 523 -13.98 -16.70 -18.37
N ARG A 524 -13.60 -17.69 -17.55
CA ARG A 524 -14.52 -18.68 -16.97
C ARG A 524 -15.57 -18.01 -16.06
N ARG A 525 -15.14 -17.10 -15.18
CA ARG A 525 -16.01 -16.29 -14.32
C ARG A 525 -17.04 -15.51 -15.13
N MET A 526 -16.59 -14.75 -16.14
CA MET A 526 -17.49 -13.93 -16.97
C MET A 526 -18.42 -14.81 -17.82
N SER A 527 -17.97 -15.99 -18.26
CA SER A 527 -18.84 -16.94 -18.97
C SER A 527 -20.01 -17.41 -18.11
N ALA A 528 -19.76 -17.75 -16.83
CA ALA A 528 -20.82 -18.11 -15.89
C ALA A 528 -21.81 -16.97 -15.64
N ILE A 529 -21.30 -15.74 -15.42
CA ILE A 529 -22.13 -14.54 -15.23
C ILE A 529 -23.04 -14.31 -16.45
N THR A 530 -22.45 -14.34 -17.65
CA THR A 530 -23.15 -14.09 -18.90
C THR A 530 -24.21 -15.16 -19.19
N LEU A 531 -23.94 -16.43 -18.89
CA LEU A 531 -24.94 -17.51 -19.03
C LEU A 531 -26.18 -17.26 -18.17
N ALA A 532 -26.02 -16.75 -16.95
CA ALA A 532 -27.14 -16.45 -16.06
C ALA A 532 -27.94 -15.23 -16.55
N ARG A 533 -27.25 -14.13 -16.92
CA ARG A 533 -27.90 -12.91 -17.44
C ARG A 533 -28.76 -13.19 -18.67
N MET A 534 -28.33 -14.12 -19.53
CA MET A 534 -29.07 -14.54 -20.72
C MET A 534 -30.22 -15.53 -20.43
N GLN A 535 -30.47 -15.91 -19.17
CA GLN A 535 -31.48 -16.90 -18.77
C GLN A 535 -31.24 -18.29 -19.40
N SER A 536 -29.98 -18.73 -19.50
CA SER A 536 -29.62 -19.99 -20.17
C SER A 536 -29.82 -21.22 -19.28
N ASN A 537 -31.07 -21.70 -19.20
CA ASN A 537 -31.42 -22.91 -18.44
C ASN A 537 -30.68 -24.18 -18.92
N SER A 538 -30.26 -24.24 -20.18
CA SER A 538 -29.45 -25.35 -20.71
C SER A 538 -28.08 -25.48 -20.04
N ALA A 539 -27.55 -24.40 -19.44
CA ALA A 539 -26.25 -24.41 -18.78
C ALA A 539 -26.30 -24.82 -17.29
N LEU A 540 -27.50 -24.96 -16.70
CA LEU A 540 -27.69 -25.20 -15.26
C LEU A 540 -26.89 -26.41 -14.75
N LYS A 541 -26.85 -27.51 -15.51
CA LYS A 541 -26.08 -28.71 -15.13
C LYS A 541 -24.59 -28.40 -14.97
N THR A 542 -24.03 -27.63 -15.90
CA THR A 542 -22.61 -27.24 -15.87
C THR A 542 -22.34 -26.24 -14.75
N LEU A 543 -23.22 -25.25 -14.58
CA LEU A 543 -23.09 -24.26 -13.51
C LEU A 543 -23.08 -24.94 -12.13
N ARG A 544 -24.01 -25.87 -11.86
CA ARG A 544 -24.03 -26.63 -10.60
C ARG A 544 -22.76 -27.42 -10.37
N LYS A 545 -22.24 -28.10 -11.40
CA LYS A 545 -20.98 -28.85 -11.31
C LYS A 545 -19.82 -27.96 -10.86
N PHE A 546 -19.68 -26.76 -11.42
CA PHE A 546 -18.57 -25.87 -11.09
C PHE A 546 -18.81 -24.99 -9.86
N ALA A 547 -20.03 -24.96 -9.31
CA ALA A 547 -20.34 -24.34 -8.03
C ALA A 547 -19.83 -25.15 -6.82
N GLU A 548 -19.51 -26.45 -6.97
CA GLU A 548 -19.13 -27.35 -5.87
C GLU A 548 -17.83 -26.96 -5.14
N ASP A 549 -16.88 -26.32 -5.84
CA ASP A 549 -15.61 -25.84 -5.27
C ASP A 549 -15.81 -24.69 -4.26
N ARG A 550 -16.89 -23.91 -4.38
CA ARG A 550 -17.36 -22.85 -3.45
C ARG A 550 -16.37 -21.75 -3.05
N ALA A 551 -15.12 -21.79 -3.50
CA ALA A 551 -14.05 -20.89 -3.07
C ALA A 551 -13.46 -20.04 -4.22
N SER A 552 -13.30 -20.60 -5.42
CA SER A 552 -12.74 -19.86 -6.55
C SER A 552 -13.74 -18.87 -7.16
N TYR A 553 -13.24 -17.79 -7.77
CA TYR A 553 -14.10 -16.81 -8.45
C TYR A 553 -15.00 -17.41 -9.54
N PRO A 554 -14.55 -18.35 -10.39
CA PRO A 554 -15.45 -19.07 -11.29
C PRO A 554 -16.55 -19.85 -10.56
N ALA A 555 -16.24 -20.48 -9.42
CA ALA A 555 -17.23 -21.20 -8.62
C ALA A 555 -18.25 -20.25 -7.98
N LEU A 556 -17.81 -19.11 -7.43
CA LEU A 556 -18.69 -18.08 -6.90
C LEU A 556 -19.62 -17.49 -7.97
N ALA A 557 -19.09 -17.29 -9.19
CA ALA A 557 -19.91 -16.88 -10.33
C ALA A 557 -20.94 -17.96 -10.72
N CYS A 558 -20.59 -19.24 -10.63
CA CYS A 558 -21.52 -20.34 -10.85
C CYS A 558 -22.60 -20.42 -9.76
N ILE A 559 -22.24 -20.20 -8.49
CA ILE A 559 -23.19 -20.11 -7.37
C ILE A 559 -24.21 -19.01 -7.65
N TRP A 560 -23.72 -17.79 -7.89
CA TRP A 560 -24.56 -16.65 -8.23
C TRP A 560 -25.44 -16.94 -9.46
N ALA A 561 -24.88 -17.57 -10.50
CA ALA A 561 -25.62 -17.91 -11.71
C ALA A 561 -26.76 -18.89 -11.46
N VAL A 562 -26.56 -19.92 -10.62
CA VAL A 562 -27.63 -20.87 -10.26
C VAL A 562 -28.71 -20.17 -9.44
N GLU A 563 -28.32 -19.38 -8.44
CA GLU A 563 -29.23 -18.57 -7.61
C GLU A 563 -30.10 -17.66 -8.50
N ALA A 564 -29.49 -16.93 -9.43
CA ALA A 564 -30.17 -16.01 -10.34
C ALA A 564 -31.14 -16.71 -11.31
N LEU A 565 -30.82 -17.93 -11.78
CA LEU A 565 -31.65 -18.68 -12.73
C LEU A 565 -32.81 -19.43 -12.07
N THR A 566 -32.65 -19.86 -10.81
CA THR A 566 -33.58 -20.82 -10.18
C THR A 566 -34.27 -20.29 -8.93
N GLY A 567 -33.72 -19.23 -8.31
CA GLY A 567 -34.12 -18.75 -6.99
C GLY A 567 -33.67 -19.65 -5.83
N GLU A 568 -32.93 -20.73 -6.10
CA GLU A 568 -32.38 -21.62 -5.07
C GLU A 568 -31.13 -21.00 -4.45
N GLU A 569 -31.13 -20.78 -3.14
CA GLU A 569 -29.93 -20.38 -2.40
C GLU A 569 -28.96 -21.55 -2.27
N LEU A 570 -27.74 -21.38 -2.78
CA LEU A 570 -26.70 -22.39 -2.66
C LEU A 570 -25.82 -22.10 -1.43
N PRO A 571 -25.35 -23.15 -0.73
CA PRO A 571 -24.49 -22.98 0.42
C PRO A 571 -23.16 -22.33 0.00
N ARG A 572 -22.87 -21.17 0.59
CA ARG A 572 -21.58 -20.48 0.43
C ARG A 572 -20.54 -21.11 1.35
N ALA A 573 -19.26 -21.03 0.97
CA ALA A 573 -18.19 -21.34 1.90
C ALA A 573 -18.21 -20.32 3.05
N GLY A 574 -18.22 -20.80 4.29
CA GLY A 574 -17.96 -19.95 5.45
C GLY A 574 -16.56 -19.35 5.40
N PRO A 575 -16.24 -18.39 6.29
CA PRO A 575 -14.89 -17.85 6.36
C PRO A 575 -13.88 -18.98 6.51
N VAL A 576 -12.85 -18.98 5.66
CA VAL A 576 -11.79 -19.97 5.78
C VAL A 576 -10.91 -19.53 6.94
N ASN A 577 -10.90 -20.34 8.00
CA ASN A 577 -9.95 -20.17 9.09
C ASN A 577 -8.55 -20.45 8.54
N VAL A 578 -7.78 -19.39 8.38
CA VAL A 578 -6.38 -19.49 8.03
C VAL A 578 -5.63 -19.49 9.34
N ALA A 579 -5.05 -20.66 9.65
CA ALA A 579 -4.07 -20.76 10.71
C ALA A 579 -3.00 -19.70 10.47
N ASP A 580 -2.66 -18.91 11.49
CA ASP A 580 -1.40 -18.20 11.46
C ASP A 580 -0.29 -19.26 11.62
N SER A 581 0.07 -19.97 10.55
CA SER A 581 0.72 -21.29 10.63
C SER A 581 2.25 -21.24 10.71
N VAL A 582 2.83 -20.08 10.98
CA VAL A 582 4.28 -19.88 11.04
C VAL A 582 4.69 -19.53 12.46
N TRP A 583 4.44 -20.46 13.39
CA TRP A 583 4.94 -20.38 14.76
C TRP A 583 6.16 -21.28 14.91
N PHE A 584 7.14 -20.81 15.67
CA PHE A 584 8.35 -21.57 15.97
C PHE A 584 8.03 -22.93 16.63
N LEU A 585 7.12 -22.92 17.61
CA LEU A 585 6.57 -24.11 18.22
C LEU A 585 5.06 -24.15 17.97
N ALA A 586 4.61 -25.26 17.41
CA ALA A 586 3.20 -25.54 17.20
C ALA A 586 2.90 -26.99 17.62
N PRO A 587 1.74 -27.25 18.23
CA PRO A 587 1.24 -28.60 18.49
C PRO A 587 1.14 -29.42 17.20
N ILE A 588 1.45 -30.72 17.29
CA ILE A 588 1.29 -31.67 16.16
C ILE A 588 -0.17 -31.75 15.70
N LYS A 589 -1.12 -31.62 16.63
CA LYS A 589 -2.55 -31.50 16.36
C LYS A 589 -3.02 -30.14 16.83
N LEU A 590 -3.40 -29.27 15.89
CA LEU A 590 -4.03 -27.99 16.21
C LEU A 590 -5.42 -28.26 16.81
N ALA A 591 -5.74 -27.57 17.91
CA ALA A 591 -7.02 -27.70 18.60
C ALA A 591 -8.10 -26.82 17.92
N GLU A 592 -9.13 -26.43 18.66
CA GLU A 592 -10.14 -25.52 18.14
C GLU A 592 -9.55 -24.11 17.89
N PRO A 593 -10.01 -23.42 16.83
CA PRO A 593 -9.56 -22.09 16.50
C PRO A 593 -10.14 -21.05 17.48
N VAL A 594 -9.32 -20.08 17.84
CA VAL A 594 -9.62 -18.99 18.77
C VAL A 594 -9.59 -17.68 18.03
N GLU A 595 -10.57 -16.84 18.31
CA GLU A 595 -10.66 -15.54 17.68
C GLU A 595 -9.55 -14.58 18.11
N ARG A 596 -9.00 -13.88 17.12
CA ARG A 596 -8.09 -12.74 17.29
C ARG A 596 -8.85 -11.56 17.90
N ALA A 597 -8.22 -10.83 18.82
CA ALA A 597 -8.74 -9.55 19.32
C ALA A 597 -8.81 -8.51 18.20
N ASP A 598 -9.85 -7.67 18.22
CA ASP A 598 -9.98 -6.53 17.31
C ASP A 598 -8.79 -5.56 17.55
N PRO A 599 -8.02 -5.19 16.52
CA PRO A 599 -6.94 -4.20 16.64
C PRO A 599 -7.40 -2.87 17.25
N SER A 600 -8.67 -2.48 17.07
CA SER A 600 -9.23 -1.22 17.61
C SER A 600 -9.38 -1.22 19.13
N GLU A 601 -9.51 -2.38 19.78
CA GLU A 601 -9.52 -2.50 21.25
C GLU A 601 -8.15 -2.14 21.88
N ARG A 602 -7.08 -2.09 21.08
CA ARG A 602 -5.70 -1.84 21.54
C ARG A 602 -5.31 -0.37 21.59
N ALA A 603 -5.95 0.49 20.79
CA ALA A 603 -5.61 1.91 20.75
C ALA A 603 -6.09 2.68 22.00
N ASN A 604 -6.90 2.04 22.85
CA ASN A 604 -7.49 2.60 24.08
C ASN A 604 -6.83 2.06 25.37
N ARG A 605 -5.74 1.28 25.28
CA ARG A 605 -4.92 0.83 26.42
C ARG A 605 -3.50 1.38 26.25
#